data_AF-A0A914GJ32-F1
#
_entry.id   AF-A0A914GJ32-F1
#
_cell.length_a   1.000
_cell.length_b   1.000
_cell.length_c   1.000
_cell.angle_alpha   90.00
_cell.angle_beta   90.00
_cell.angle_gamma   90.00
#
_symmetry.space_group_name_H-M   'P 1'
#
loop_
_entity.id
_entity.type
_entity.pdbx_description
1 polymer ?
#
loop_
_entity_poly.entity_id
_entity_poly.type
_entity_poly.pdbx_seq_one_letter_code
_entity_poly.pdbx_strand_id
1 'polypeptide(L)'
;MIAEYKKIVPRDRIVVYDIGLTQNQSHILLNICNVVVEKFNFDDFPKYVKILTHYRWKPIVITKALQKYGSIIYVDSSVHFRNTNYLRIPSLVNCRSNNDDVKCTHFPYMLHSYTGHSIHYATMTNVYQYIPTIKEAMKKTKMYEAGLAYVTPTKETFEILKW
;
A
#
# COMPACT_ATOMS: atom_id res chain seq x y z
N MET A 1 -8.14 13.02 -6.10
CA MET A 1 -6.99 12.46 -5.36
C MET A 1 -5.70 13.31 -5.45
N ILE A 2 -4.86 13.25 -6.51
CA ILE A 2 -3.55 13.94 -6.53
C ILE A 2 -3.64 15.46 -6.27
N ALA A 3 -4.54 16.16 -6.97
CA ALA A 3 -4.73 17.60 -6.77
C ALA A 3 -5.19 17.94 -5.34
N GLU A 4 -6.02 17.10 -4.73
CA GLU A 4 -6.48 17.28 -3.35
C GLU A 4 -5.33 17.06 -2.36
N TYR A 5 -4.54 16.01 -2.54
CA TYR A 5 -3.36 15.74 -1.73
C TYR A 5 -2.34 16.89 -1.80
N LYS A 6 -2.10 17.43 -3.00
CA LYS A 6 -1.18 18.55 -3.22
C LYS A 6 -1.62 19.86 -2.57
N LYS A 7 -2.93 20.07 -2.33
CA LYS A 7 -3.41 21.20 -1.51
C LYS A 7 -2.98 21.08 -0.05
N ILE A 8 -2.77 19.86 0.42
CA ILE A 8 -2.40 19.56 1.81
C ILE A 8 -0.87 19.53 1.97
N VAL A 9 -0.17 18.85 1.05
CA VAL A 9 1.29 18.67 1.06
C VAL A 9 1.85 18.94 -0.34
N PRO A 10 2.09 20.22 -0.71
CA PRO A 10 2.46 20.58 -2.08
C PRO A 10 3.87 20.07 -2.48
N ARG A 11 4.78 19.97 -1.49
CA ARG A 11 6.19 19.62 -1.71
C ARG A 11 6.46 18.11 -1.80
N ASP A 12 5.52 17.28 -1.37
CA ASP A 12 5.72 15.83 -1.35
C ASP A 12 5.86 15.27 -2.77
N ARG A 13 6.77 14.30 -2.92
CA ARG A 13 6.95 13.59 -4.18
C ARG A 13 5.88 12.51 -4.31
N ILE A 14 5.13 12.53 -5.40
CA ILE A 14 4.14 11.51 -5.73
C ILE A 14 4.69 10.68 -6.88
N VAL A 15 4.67 9.37 -6.73
CA VAL A 15 5.01 8.42 -7.80
C VAL A 15 3.72 7.73 -8.23
N VAL A 16 3.38 7.89 -9.51
CA VAL A 16 2.22 7.24 -10.13
C VAL A 16 2.74 6.09 -10.98
N TYR A 17 2.37 4.87 -10.64
CA TYR A 17 2.62 3.71 -11.50
C TYR A 17 1.54 3.64 -12.58
N ASP A 18 1.94 3.82 -13.82
CA ASP A 18 1.09 3.69 -15.00
C ASP A 18 0.83 2.21 -15.28
N ILE A 19 -0.40 1.78 -14.97
CA ILE A 19 -0.94 0.44 -15.23
C ILE A 19 -1.97 0.42 -16.37
N GLY A 20 -2.03 1.48 -17.19
CA GLY A 20 -3.03 1.60 -18.27
C GLY A 20 -3.54 3.03 -18.53
N LEU A 21 -2.74 4.05 -18.21
CA LEU A 21 -3.05 5.44 -18.53
C LEU A 21 -3.04 5.66 -20.04
N THR A 22 -3.95 6.50 -20.50
CA THR A 22 -3.87 7.05 -21.86
C THR A 22 -2.72 8.05 -21.97
N GLN A 23 -2.23 8.28 -23.19
CA GLN A 23 -1.16 9.25 -23.43
C GLN A 23 -1.50 10.66 -22.91
N ASN A 24 -2.78 11.05 -23.05
CA ASN A 24 -3.25 12.36 -22.58
C ASN A 24 -3.24 12.45 -21.04
N GLN A 25 -3.64 11.38 -20.34
CA GLN A 25 -3.58 11.32 -18.87
C GLN A 25 -2.13 11.38 -18.37
N SER A 26 -1.22 10.63 -19.01
CA SER A 26 0.20 10.67 -18.67
C SER A 26 0.80 12.07 -18.88
N HIS A 27 0.44 12.76 -19.98
CA HIS A 27 0.88 14.14 -20.20
C HIS A 27 0.37 15.10 -19.12
N ILE A 28 -0.90 14.99 -18.73
CA ILE A 28 -1.48 15.80 -17.64
C ILE A 28 -0.69 15.59 -16.34
N LEU A 29 -0.38 14.34 -15.99
CA LEU A 29 0.35 14.02 -14.75
C LEU A 29 1.79 14.54 -14.77
N LEU A 30 2.48 14.46 -15.91
CA LEU A 30 3.85 14.96 -16.06
C LEU A 30 3.95 16.48 -15.89
N ASN A 31 2.85 17.22 -16.11
CA ASN A 31 2.80 18.66 -15.91
C ASN A 31 2.59 19.06 -14.43
N ILE A 32 2.38 18.11 -13.52
CA ILE A 32 2.15 18.39 -12.10
C ILE A 32 3.50 18.38 -11.36
N CYS A 33 3.77 19.45 -10.59
CA CYS A 33 5.02 19.58 -9.84
C CYS A 33 5.22 18.44 -8.81
N ASN A 34 6.44 17.89 -8.78
CA ASN A 34 6.87 16.75 -7.94
C ASN A 34 5.98 15.50 -8.13
N VAL A 35 5.45 15.29 -9.33
CA VAL A 35 4.82 14.03 -9.75
C VAL A 35 5.75 13.32 -10.72
N VAL A 36 5.95 12.02 -10.52
CA VAL A 36 6.71 11.16 -11.42
C VAL A 36 5.78 10.05 -11.90
N VAL A 37 5.77 9.79 -13.21
CA VAL A 37 5.02 8.68 -13.80
C VAL A 37 6.00 7.56 -14.13
N GLU A 38 5.81 6.39 -13.53
CA GLU A 38 6.62 5.19 -13.73
C GLU A 38 5.80 4.17 -14.52
N LYS A 39 6.31 3.70 -15.66
CA LYS A 39 5.59 2.70 -16.46
C LYS A 39 5.65 1.33 -15.79
N PHE A 40 4.50 0.69 -15.61
CA PHE A 40 4.44 -0.71 -15.20
C PHE A 40 4.45 -1.61 -16.45
N ASN A 41 5.60 -2.22 -16.74
CA ASN A 41 5.71 -3.12 -17.87
C ASN A 41 5.09 -4.49 -17.55
N PHE A 42 3.87 -4.73 -18.04
CA PHE A 42 3.20 -6.01 -17.87
C PHE A 42 3.90 -7.17 -18.57
N ASP A 43 4.73 -6.89 -19.58
CA ASP A 43 5.43 -7.91 -20.35
C ASP A 43 6.55 -8.59 -19.53
N ASP A 44 6.99 -7.97 -18.43
CA ASP A 44 7.95 -8.56 -17.48
C ASP A 44 7.31 -9.68 -16.63
N PHE A 45 5.98 -9.89 -16.71
CA PHE A 45 5.23 -10.73 -15.80
C PHE A 45 4.30 -11.71 -16.54
N PRO A 46 3.86 -12.80 -15.86
CA PRO A 46 2.87 -13.70 -16.43
C PRO A 46 1.58 -12.97 -16.84
N LYS A 47 0.96 -13.42 -17.94
CA LYS A 47 -0.22 -12.76 -18.56
C LYS A 47 -1.36 -12.49 -17.57
N TYR A 48 -1.53 -13.33 -16.55
CA TYR A 48 -2.57 -13.16 -15.54
C TYR A 48 -2.39 -11.92 -14.64
N VAL A 49 -1.19 -11.32 -14.58
CA VAL A 49 -0.93 -10.08 -13.83
C VAL A 49 -1.60 -8.88 -14.51
N LYS A 50 -1.79 -8.94 -15.83
CA LYS A 50 -2.47 -7.91 -16.63
C LYS A 50 -3.98 -7.83 -16.35
N ILE A 51 -4.56 -8.83 -15.70
CA ILE A 51 -5.97 -8.83 -15.30
C ILE A 51 -6.12 -7.91 -14.07
N LEU A 52 -6.41 -6.63 -14.31
CA LEU A 52 -6.39 -5.59 -13.28
C LEU A 52 -7.34 -5.86 -12.11
N THR A 53 -8.49 -6.50 -12.36
CA THR A 53 -9.51 -6.85 -11.36
C THR A 53 -9.04 -7.92 -10.37
N HIS A 54 -7.97 -8.64 -10.67
CA HIS A 54 -7.34 -9.59 -9.73
C HIS A 54 -6.33 -8.90 -8.81
N TYR A 55 -6.01 -7.62 -9.04
CA TYR A 55 -5.10 -6.81 -8.22
C TYR A 55 -3.69 -7.40 -7.99
N ARG A 56 -3.28 -8.42 -8.76
CA ARG A 56 -1.97 -9.09 -8.63
C ARG A 56 -0.79 -8.15 -8.89
N TRP A 57 -1.00 -7.10 -9.68
CA TRP A 57 -0.01 -6.06 -9.95
C TRP A 57 0.32 -5.21 -8.71
N LYS A 58 -0.60 -5.10 -7.75
CA LYS A 58 -0.47 -4.22 -6.57
C LYS A 58 0.71 -4.56 -5.67
N PRO A 59 0.88 -5.81 -5.18
CA PRO A 59 2.07 -6.16 -4.38
C PRO A 59 3.37 -5.98 -5.17
N ILE A 60 3.36 -6.18 -6.49
CA ILE A 60 4.52 -6.00 -7.36
C ILE A 60 4.90 -4.51 -7.44
N VAL A 61 3.92 -3.63 -7.66
CA VAL A 61 4.14 -2.17 -7.67
C VAL A 61 4.68 -1.69 -6.33
N ILE A 62 4.10 -2.14 -5.22
CA ILE A 62 4.59 -1.81 -3.87
C ILE A 62 6.03 -2.29 -3.69
N THR A 63 6.35 -3.52 -4.10
CA THR A 63 7.72 -4.06 -4.02
C THR A 63 8.71 -3.22 -4.84
N LYS A 64 8.39 -2.89 -6.09
CA LYS A 64 9.23 -2.04 -6.95
C LYS A 64 9.43 -0.65 -6.32
N ALA A 65 8.39 -0.08 -5.75
CA ALA A 65 8.46 1.22 -5.08
C ALA A 65 9.33 1.18 -3.83
N LEU A 66 9.20 0.13 -3.00
CA LEU A 66 10.04 -0.07 -1.81
C LEU A 66 11.52 -0.21 -2.16
N GLN A 67 11.84 -0.99 -3.20
CA GLN A 67 13.21 -1.19 -3.68
C GLN A 67 13.83 0.11 -4.19
N LYS A 68 13.03 0.98 -4.82
CA LYS A 68 13.51 2.23 -5.45
C LYS A 68 13.53 3.43 -4.51
N TYR A 69 12.55 3.54 -3.62
CA TYR A 69 12.29 4.76 -2.83
C TYR A 69 12.39 4.58 -1.32
N GLY A 70 12.56 3.34 -0.82
CA GLY A 70 12.56 3.08 0.62
C GLY A 70 11.14 3.01 1.19
N SER A 71 10.90 3.56 2.37
CA SER A 71 9.56 3.57 2.97
C SER A 71 8.59 4.45 2.17
N ILE A 72 7.38 3.96 1.96
CA ILE A 72 6.35 4.62 1.14
C ILE A 72 5.00 4.69 1.86
N ILE A 73 4.19 5.66 1.45
CA ILE A 73 2.74 5.62 1.65
C ILE A 73 2.12 5.20 0.32
N TYR A 74 1.56 4.00 0.28
CA TYR A 74 0.78 3.51 -0.84
C TYR A 74 -0.67 4.03 -0.76
N VAL A 75 -1.22 4.45 -1.89
CA VAL A 75 -2.56 5.04 -1.99
C VAL A 75 -3.26 4.56 -3.26
N ASP A 76 -4.42 3.92 -3.13
CA ASP A 76 -5.30 3.60 -4.26
C ASP A 76 -5.90 4.89 -4.85
N SER A 77 -6.20 4.87 -6.16
CA SER A 77 -6.82 6.00 -6.85
C SER A 77 -8.20 6.41 -6.31
N SER A 78 -8.86 5.51 -5.58
CA SER A 78 -10.16 5.72 -4.93
C SER A 78 -10.07 6.41 -3.57
N VAL A 79 -8.88 6.59 -2.99
CA VAL A 79 -8.71 7.22 -1.69
C VAL A 79 -8.80 8.74 -1.81
N HIS A 80 -9.63 9.35 -0.97
CA HIS A 80 -9.74 10.80 -0.86
C HIS A 80 -9.23 11.29 0.49
N PHE A 81 -8.37 12.30 0.47
CA PHE A 81 -7.79 12.90 1.67
C PHE A 81 -8.69 14.03 2.19
N ARG A 82 -9.29 13.83 3.37
CA ARG A 82 -10.15 14.84 4.01
C ARG A 82 -9.40 15.75 5.00
N ASN A 83 -8.30 15.28 5.57
CA ASN A 83 -7.49 16.01 6.55
C ASN A 83 -6.04 15.53 6.54
N THR A 84 -5.17 16.20 7.29
CA THR A 84 -3.72 15.93 7.39
C THR A 84 -3.34 14.77 8.32
N ASN A 85 -4.29 14.06 8.94
CA ASN A 85 -3.95 13.07 9.99
C ASN A 85 -3.05 11.94 9.48
N TYR A 86 -3.13 11.61 8.18
CA TYR A 86 -2.25 10.61 7.57
C TYR A 86 -0.76 11.03 7.56
N LEU A 87 -0.44 12.33 7.63
CA LEU A 87 0.94 12.82 7.74
C LEU A 87 1.60 12.40 9.06
N ARG A 88 0.82 11.99 10.06
CA ARG A 88 1.34 11.47 11.33
C ARG A 88 1.77 10.01 11.23
N ILE A 89 1.38 9.28 10.18
CA ILE A 89 1.64 7.84 10.08
C ILE A 89 3.14 7.52 10.20
N PRO A 90 4.07 8.18 9.49
CA PRO A 90 5.50 7.89 9.64
C PRO A 90 6.02 8.14 11.07
N SER A 91 5.48 9.14 11.77
CA SER A 91 5.85 9.42 13.17
C SER A 91 5.33 8.37 14.16
N LEU A 92 4.30 7.61 13.80
CA LEU A 92 3.83 6.46 14.57
C LEU A 92 4.73 5.22 14.41
N VAL A 93 5.63 5.21 13.43
CA VAL A 93 6.53 4.07 13.13
C VAL A 93 7.96 4.36 13.53
N ASN A 94 8.37 5.64 13.46
CA ASN A 94 9.65 6.10 13.96
C ASN A 94 9.67 6.03 15.49
N CYS A 95 9.88 4.83 15.97
CA CYS A 95 10.37 4.57 17.30
C CYS A 95 11.76 5.19 17.45
N ARG A 96 11.83 6.37 18.08
CA ARG A 96 13.07 6.86 18.68
C ARG A 96 13.03 6.51 20.15
N SER A 97 13.43 5.30 20.51
CA SER A 97 13.70 4.99 21.91
C SER A 97 15.20 5.09 22.14
N ASN A 98 15.62 6.05 22.96
CA ASN A 98 16.96 6.07 23.58
C ASN A 98 17.03 5.14 24.81
N ASN A 99 15.94 4.42 25.13
CA ASN A 99 15.85 3.46 26.22
C ASN A 99 15.54 2.07 25.66
N ASP A 100 16.35 1.07 26.01
CA ASP A 100 16.26 -0.31 25.52
C ASP A 100 14.94 -1.04 25.89
N ASP A 101 14.07 -0.43 26.71
CA ASP A 101 12.84 -1.06 27.23
C ASP A 101 11.57 -0.84 26.38
N VAL A 102 11.58 0.05 25.37
CA VAL A 102 10.41 0.20 24.47
C VAL A 102 10.56 -0.76 23.30
N LYS A 103 9.98 -1.95 23.43
CA LYS A 103 9.88 -2.92 22.34
C LYS A 103 9.04 -2.30 21.22
N CYS A 104 9.71 -1.86 20.16
CA CYS A 104 9.06 -1.28 18.99
C CYS A 104 8.35 -2.36 18.17
N THR A 105 7.08 -2.59 18.49
CA THR A 105 6.25 -3.64 17.87
C THR A 105 5.48 -3.15 16.65
N HIS A 106 5.93 -2.12 15.95
CA HIS A 106 5.21 -1.63 14.78
C HIS A 106 5.42 -2.56 13.59
N PHE A 107 4.31 -3.06 13.05
CA PHE A 107 4.32 -3.90 11.86
C PHE A 107 4.83 -3.08 10.67
N PRO A 108 5.77 -3.58 9.85
CA PRO A 108 6.39 -2.80 8.79
C PRO A 108 5.47 -2.58 7.58
N TYR A 109 4.28 -3.20 7.60
CA TYR A 109 3.19 -3.03 6.64
C TYR A 109 1.89 -2.70 7.40
N MET A 110 1.48 -1.43 7.43
CA MET A 110 0.29 -1.00 8.17
C MET A 110 -0.85 -0.64 7.24
N LEU A 111 -2.02 -1.17 7.57
CA LEU A 111 -3.30 -0.88 6.93
C LEU A 111 -4.12 0.05 7.82
N HIS A 112 -4.81 1.03 7.24
CA HIS A 112 -5.37 2.14 8.02
C HIS A 112 -6.87 2.11 8.26
N SER A 113 -7.66 1.51 7.37
CA SER A 113 -9.12 1.67 7.40
C SER A 113 -9.82 0.35 7.68
N TYR A 114 -10.63 0.30 8.74
CA TYR A 114 -11.45 -0.88 9.06
C TYR A 114 -12.56 -1.05 8.01
N THR A 115 -12.73 -2.27 7.49
CA THR A 115 -13.72 -2.54 6.43
C THR A 115 -15.14 -2.79 6.94
N GLY A 116 -15.37 -2.72 8.25
CA GLY A 116 -16.69 -3.00 8.84
C GLY A 116 -16.96 -4.48 9.11
N HIS A 117 -16.05 -5.38 8.72
CA HIS A 117 -16.19 -6.82 8.91
C HIS A 117 -14.86 -7.50 9.26
N SER A 118 -14.92 -8.77 9.65
CA SER A 118 -13.72 -9.59 9.84
C SER A 118 -13.22 -10.17 8.52
N ILE A 119 -11.94 -10.52 8.50
CA ILE A 119 -11.30 -11.16 7.32
C ILE A 119 -11.89 -12.54 7.03
N HIS A 120 -12.49 -13.18 8.05
CA HIS A 120 -13.16 -14.48 7.93
C HIS A 120 -14.24 -14.51 6.85
N TYR A 121 -15.09 -13.49 6.82
CA TYR A 121 -16.21 -13.45 5.88
C TYR A 121 -15.82 -13.04 4.46
N ALA A 122 -14.63 -12.44 4.29
CA ALA A 122 -14.11 -12.03 2.99
C ALA A 122 -13.18 -13.07 2.34
N THR A 123 -12.83 -14.12 3.07
CA THR A 123 -11.90 -15.16 2.61
C THR A 123 -12.66 -16.45 2.34
N MET A 124 -12.46 -17.06 1.17
CA MET A 124 -13.04 -18.38 0.89
C MET A 124 -12.55 -19.41 1.92
N THR A 125 -13.46 -20.21 2.48
CA THR A 125 -13.16 -21.11 3.61
C THR A 125 -12.02 -22.10 3.35
N ASN A 126 -11.84 -22.53 2.10
CA ASN A 126 -10.76 -23.44 1.70
C ASN A 126 -9.37 -22.81 1.76
N VAL A 127 -9.24 -21.48 1.67
CA VAL A 127 -7.94 -20.78 1.77
C VAL A 127 -7.30 -21.02 3.14
N TYR A 128 -8.10 -21.17 4.19
CA TYR A 128 -7.61 -21.48 5.54
C TYR A 128 -6.98 -22.88 5.68
N GLN A 129 -7.01 -23.72 4.64
CA GLN A 129 -6.23 -24.97 4.60
C GLN A 129 -4.75 -24.71 4.26
N TYR A 130 -4.44 -23.57 3.66
CA TYR A 130 -3.11 -23.21 3.17
C TYR A 130 -2.43 -22.11 4.01
N ILE A 131 -3.21 -21.34 4.79
CA ILE A 131 -2.69 -20.30 5.67
C ILE A 131 -2.66 -20.81 7.11
N PRO A 132 -1.49 -20.86 7.78
CA PRO A 132 -1.41 -21.25 9.18
C PRO A 132 -2.08 -20.19 10.06
N THR A 133 -3.33 -20.43 10.44
CA THR A 133 -4.11 -19.50 11.25
C THR A 133 -5.13 -20.20 12.16
N ILE A 134 -5.58 -19.49 13.19
CA ILE A 134 -6.62 -19.94 14.12
C ILE A 134 -7.97 -19.41 13.60
N LYS A 135 -8.77 -20.28 12.96
CA LYS A 135 -10.04 -19.89 12.31
C LYS A 135 -10.99 -19.10 13.24
N GLU A 136 -11.10 -19.51 14.51
CA GLU A 136 -11.94 -18.82 15.48
C GLU A 136 -11.41 -17.42 15.85
N ALA A 137 -10.09 -17.21 15.81
CA ALA A 137 -9.51 -15.89 15.98
C ALA A 137 -9.79 -15.00 14.76
N MET A 138 -9.76 -15.56 13.56
CA MET A 138 -10.04 -14.81 12.31
C MET A 138 -11.47 -14.26 12.25
N LYS A 139 -12.44 -14.95 12.87
CA LYS A 139 -13.82 -14.44 12.98
C LYS A 139 -13.92 -13.14 13.77
N LYS A 140 -13.06 -12.95 14.76
CA LYS A 140 -13.03 -11.78 15.66
C LYS A 140 -12.03 -10.70 15.20
N THR A 141 -11.17 -11.02 14.24
CA THR A 141 -10.12 -10.11 13.77
C THR A 141 -10.67 -9.11 12.76
N LYS A 142 -10.46 -7.82 13.01
CA LYS A 142 -10.84 -6.75 12.09
C LYS A 142 -10.08 -6.87 10.77
N MET A 143 -10.78 -6.81 9.65
CA MET A 143 -10.14 -6.62 8.35
C MET A 143 -9.92 -5.13 8.12
N TYR A 144 -8.74 -4.80 7.59
CA TYR A 144 -8.42 -3.45 7.15
C TYR A 144 -8.25 -3.45 5.63
N GLU A 145 -8.74 -2.41 4.95
CA GLU A 145 -8.56 -2.27 3.50
C GLU A 145 -7.13 -1.90 3.15
N ALA A 146 -6.70 -2.35 1.97
CA ALA A 146 -5.39 -2.06 1.41
C ALA A 146 -5.34 -0.78 0.57
N GLY A 147 -6.35 0.09 0.68
CA GLY A 147 -6.43 1.34 -0.08
C GLY A 147 -5.40 2.38 0.33
N LEU A 148 -5.05 2.42 1.62
CA LEU A 148 -4.02 3.27 2.19
C LEU A 148 -3.11 2.41 3.06
N ALA A 149 -1.82 2.39 2.77
CA ALA A 149 -0.86 1.64 3.55
C ALA A 149 0.47 2.40 3.73
N TYR A 150 1.03 2.36 4.94
CA TYR A 150 2.42 2.73 5.15
C TYR A 150 3.28 1.48 5.17
N VAL A 151 4.31 1.47 4.34
CA VAL A 151 5.12 0.27 4.11
C VAL A 151 6.60 0.62 4.18
N THR A 152 7.36 -0.15 4.94
CA THR A 152 8.81 0.00 5.13
C THR A 152 9.55 -1.23 4.60
N PRO A 153 10.70 -1.08 3.91
CA PRO A 153 11.45 -2.19 3.34
C PRO A 153 12.21 -2.97 4.42
N THR A 154 11.53 -3.87 5.13
CA THR A 154 12.14 -4.84 6.04
C THR A 154 12.09 -6.24 5.44
N LYS A 155 12.84 -7.17 6.03
CA LYS A 155 12.77 -8.59 5.67
C LYS A 155 11.34 -9.11 5.79
N GLU A 156 10.62 -8.78 6.86
CA GLU A 156 9.22 -9.23 7.02
C GLU A 156 8.30 -8.66 5.94
N THR A 157 8.45 -7.38 5.57
CA THR A 157 7.66 -6.79 4.47
C THR A 157 7.85 -7.55 3.17
N PHE A 158 9.08 -7.92 2.81
CA PHE A 158 9.32 -8.68 1.59
C PHE A 158 8.79 -10.11 1.70
N GLU A 159 8.80 -10.76 2.87
CA GLU A 159 8.11 -12.05 3.05
C GLU A 159 6.59 -11.93 2.87
N ILE A 160 5.98 -10.82 3.31
CA ILE A 160 4.54 -10.55 3.11
C ILE A 160 4.21 -10.31 1.63
N LEU A 161 5.12 -9.68 0.88
CA LEU A 161 4.90 -9.34 -0.54
C LEU A 161 5.23 -10.47 -1.53
N LYS A 162 5.85 -11.57 -1.09
CA LYS A 162 6.31 -12.70 -1.91
C LYS A 162 5.20 -13.61 -2.51
N TRP A 163 3.94 -13.21 -2.44
CA TRP A 163 2.79 -14.03 -2.85
C TRP A 163 2.54 -14.10 -4.36
#